data_AF-A0A1D2R9G1-F1
#
_entry.id   AF-A0A1D2R9G1-F1
#
_cell.length_a   1.000
_cell.length_b   1.000
_cell.length_c   1.000
_cell.angle_alpha   90.00
_cell.angle_beta   90.00
_cell.angle_gamma   90.00
#
_symmetry.space_group_name_H-M   'P 1'
#
loop_
_entity.id
_entity.type
_entity.pdbx_description
1 polymer ?
#
loop_
_entity_poly.entity_id
_entity_poly.type
_entity_poly.pdbx_seq_one_letter_code
_entity_poly.pdbx_strand_id
1 'polypeptide(L)'
;MRIIGILTQDFRIYYELIKGLKQRDLPFASLSFDEPIPMNIGVIITSKGEEDKIDFPKLVIAEKDIDITIDIARRTLKGKEVFNKLIIGIDPGKRPGLAVIGDGEILSTAQVSSPEKVKEAVGRAIKSYPSDETVIRIGHGDTTHRNRIINSLSKLKLKIEISDETRTTRISETPDIDAAIEIALKSGVEAKGKFKVKPTQGELRDIQRRSRIESRGRVTISKDEAKKVATGELTLEEALKRAEKKNA
;
A
#
# COMPACT_ATOMS: atom_id res chain seq x y z
N MET A 1 -9.21 7.14 -28.16
CA MET A 1 -8.84 6.50 -26.86
C MET A 1 -10.08 6.47 -25.98
N ARG A 2 -10.39 5.35 -25.32
CA ARG A 2 -11.53 5.29 -24.39
C ARG A 2 -11.15 5.86 -23.02
N ILE A 3 -12.09 6.50 -22.33
CA ILE A 3 -11.86 7.17 -21.04
C ILE A 3 -12.88 6.72 -19.98
N ILE A 4 -12.66 7.15 -18.73
CA ILE A 4 -13.56 6.88 -17.60
C ILE A 4 -14.69 7.92 -17.58
N GLY A 5 -15.94 7.48 -17.46
CA GLY A 5 -17.09 8.34 -17.18
C GLY A 5 -17.41 8.35 -15.68
N ILE A 6 -17.76 9.49 -15.11
CA ILE A 6 -18.29 9.61 -13.75
C ILE A 6 -19.78 9.96 -13.88
N LEU A 7 -20.67 9.08 -13.44
CA LEU A 7 -22.11 9.28 -13.48
C LEU A 7 -22.71 9.03 -12.10
N THR A 8 -22.92 10.09 -11.33
CA THR A 8 -23.49 9.99 -9.97
C THR A 8 -24.12 11.31 -9.52
N GLN A 9 -25.17 11.23 -8.69
CA GLN A 9 -25.74 12.39 -8.00
C GLN A 9 -25.15 12.57 -6.59
N ASP A 10 -24.30 11.65 -6.10
CA ASP A 10 -23.57 11.82 -4.84
C ASP A 10 -22.39 12.78 -5.02
N PHE A 11 -22.60 14.03 -4.59
CA PHE A 11 -21.60 15.09 -4.69
C PHE A 11 -20.27 14.78 -3.98
N ARG A 12 -20.30 13.99 -2.90
CA ARG A 12 -19.09 13.66 -2.15
C ARG A 12 -18.26 12.65 -2.95
N ILE A 13 -18.89 11.58 -3.42
CA ILE A 13 -18.22 10.56 -4.24
C ILE A 13 -17.69 11.20 -5.53
N TYR A 14 -18.49 12.04 -6.19
CA TYR A 14 -18.09 12.79 -7.37
C TYR A 14 -16.80 13.62 -7.14
N TYR A 15 -16.76 14.41 -6.06
CA TYR A 15 -15.61 15.25 -5.75
C TYR A 15 -14.35 14.42 -5.45
N GLU A 16 -14.49 13.35 -4.64
CA GLU A 16 -13.38 12.48 -4.31
C GLU A 16 -12.83 11.76 -5.56
N LEU A 17 -13.70 11.29 -6.46
CA LEU A 17 -13.31 10.69 -7.74
C LEU A 17 -12.55 11.66 -8.64
N ILE A 18 -13.06 12.89 -8.82
CA ILE A 18 -12.37 13.91 -9.62
C ILE A 18 -10.98 14.18 -9.07
N LYS A 19 -10.87 14.36 -7.75
CA LYS A 19 -9.58 14.60 -7.10
C LYS A 19 -8.63 13.43 -7.35
N GLY A 20 -9.08 12.20 -7.12
CA GLY A 20 -8.27 11.00 -7.27
C GLY A 20 -7.85 10.70 -8.71
N LEU A 21 -8.72 10.99 -9.70
CA LEU A 21 -8.42 10.83 -11.13
C LEU A 21 -7.43 11.88 -11.62
N LYS A 22 -7.60 13.15 -11.23
CA LYS A 22 -6.66 14.24 -11.54
C LYS A 22 -5.27 14.01 -10.95
N GLN A 23 -5.19 13.55 -9.70
CA GLN A 23 -3.92 13.23 -9.05
C GLN A 23 -3.13 12.14 -9.77
N ARG A 24 -3.81 11.27 -10.53
CA ARG A 24 -3.22 10.17 -11.30
C ARG A 24 -3.07 10.48 -12.80
N ASP A 25 -3.37 11.71 -13.21
CA ASP A 25 -3.38 12.13 -14.62
C ASP A 25 -4.22 11.22 -15.53
N LEU A 26 -5.36 10.72 -15.01
CA LEU A 26 -6.26 9.87 -15.77
C LEU A 26 -7.33 10.71 -16.48
N PRO A 27 -7.51 10.59 -17.80
CA PRO A 27 -8.54 11.30 -18.52
C PRO A 27 -9.93 10.75 -18.15
N PHE A 28 -10.87 11.65 -17.89
CA PHE A 28 -12.24 11.32 -17.52
C PHE A 28 -13.25 12.33 -18.08
N ALA A 29 -14.52 11.96 -18.09
CA ALA A 29 -15.64 12.84 -18.37
C ALA A 29 -16.68 12.77 -17.25
N SER A 30 -17.24 13.90 -16.86
CA SER A 30 -18.42 13.96 -16.00
C SER A 30 -19.66 13.80 -16.87
N LEU A 31 -20.55 12.89 -16.48
CA LEU A 31 -21.76 12.54 -17.20
C LEU A 31 -23.00 12.97 -16.42
N SER A 32 -24.12 13.15 -17.12
CA SER A 32 -25.45 13.38 -16.54
C SER A 32 -26.38 12.23 -16.87
N PHE A 33 -27.37 11.96 -16.00
CA PHE A 33 -28.40 10.94 -16.24
C PHE A 33 -29.36 11.34 -17.37
N ASP A 34 -29.45 12.65 -17.65
CA ASP A 34 -30.37 13.21 -18.64
C ASP A 34 -29.75 13.34 -20.03
N GLU A 35 -28.47 12.95 -20.18
CA GLU A 35 -27.71 13.09 -21.42
C GLU A 35 -27.24 11.73 -21.94
N PRO A 36 -27.14 11.53 -23.27
CA PRO A 36 -26.61 10.30 -23.82
C PRO A 36 -25.13 10.12 -23.47
N ILE A 37 -24.72 8.88 -23.18
CA ILE A 37 -23.34 8.54 -22.85
C ILE A 37 -22.45 8.70 -24.11
N PRO A 38 -21.36 9.49 -24.05
CA PRO A 38 -20.46 9.66 -25.19
C PRO A 38 -19.79 8.35 -25.63
N MET A 39 -19.61 8.15 -26.95
CA MET A 39 -19.03 6.92 -27.51
C MET A 39 -17.59 6.62 -27.07
N ASN A 40 -16.85 7.62 -26.60
CA ASN A 40 -15.49 7.47 -26.10
C ASN A 40 -15.45 6.99 -24.63
N ILE A 41 -16.57 6.87 -23.93
CA ILE A 41 -16.62 6.27 -22.60
C ILE A 41 -16.40 4.76 -22.71
N GLY A 42 -15.43 4.25 -21.96
CA GLY A 42 -15.13 2.81 -21.92
C GLY A 42 -15.52 2.12 -20.62
N VAL A 43 -15.78 2.88 -19.55
CA VAL A 43 -16.21 2.42 -18.24
C VAL A 43 -16.90 3.57 -17.52
N ILE A 44 -17.94 3.28 -16.74
CA ILE A 44 -18.64 4.27 -15.90
C ILE A 44 -18.38 3.93 -14.44
N ILE A 45 -18.05 4.94 -13.64
CA ILE A 45 -18.07 4.89 -12.18
C ILE A 45 -19.36 5.56 -11.70
N THR A 46 -20.10 4.88 -10.84
CA THR A 46 -21.34 5.37 -10.23
C THR A 46 -21.39 5.10 -8.74
N SER A 47 -22.32 5.71 -8.01
CA SER A 47 -22.50 5.43 -6.58
C SER A 47 -23.45 4.28 -6.34
N LYS A 48 -23.35 3.66 -5.16
CA LYS A 48 -24.25 2.58 -4.76
C LYS A 48 -25.69 3.08 -4.65
N GLY A 49 -26.64 2.33 -5.20
CA GLY A 49 -28.06 2.68 -5.30
C GLY A 49 -28.43 3.44 -6.59
N GLU A 50 -27.45 3.69 -7.48
CA GLU A 50 -27.68 4.36 -8.77
C GLU A 50 -27.45 3.41 -9.96
N GLU A 51 -26.91 2.21 -9.72
CA GLU A 51 -26.53 1.24 -10.75
C GLU A 51 -27.69 0.82 -11.65
N ASP A 52 -28.88 0.61 -11.08
CA ASP A 52 -30.07 0.15 -11.82
C ASP A 52 -30.60 1.20 -12.81
N LYS A 53 -30.13 2.46 -12.70
CA LYS A 53 -30.50 3.56 -13.61
C LYS A 53 -29.58 3.66 -14.83
N ILE A 54 -28.51 2.87 -14.89
CA ILE A 54 -27.44 3.01 -15.87
C ILE A 54 -27.35 1.74 -16.72
N ASP A 55 -27.82 1.83 -17.96
CA ASP A 55 -27.61 0.77 -18.94
C ASP A 55 -26.25 0.96 -19.63
N PHE A 56 -25.18 0.44 -19.02
CA PHE A 56 -23.84 0.45 -19.59
C PHE A 56 -23.05 -0.82 -19.26
N PRO A 57 -22.44 -1.51 -20.24
CA PRO A 57 -21.82 -2.84 -20.02
C PRO A 57 -20.71 -2.88 -18.97
N LYS A 58 -19.94 -1.79 -18.84
CA LYS A 58 -18.77 -1.71 -17.96
C LYS A 58 -19.04 -0.68 -16.86
N LEU A 59 -19.72 -1.13 -15.81
CA LEU A 59 -20.09 -0.31 -14.67
C LEU A 59 -19.24 -0.67 -13.43
N VAL A 60 -18.76 0.34 -12.73
CA VAL A 60 -18.01 0.21 -11.47
C VAL A 60 -18.75 0.98 -10.39
N ILE A 61 -19.14 0.28 -9.34
CA ILE A 61 -19.78 0.90 -8.17
C ILE A 61 -18.69 1.45 -7.26
N ALA A 62 -18.82 2.71 -6.86
CA ALA A 62 -17.87 3.39 -5.99
C ALA A 62 -17.79 2.69 -4.62
N GLU A 63 -16.55 2.36 -4.26
CA GLU A 63 -16.18 1.84 -2.96
C GLU A 63 -15.94 2.99 -1.98
N LYS A 64 -15.98 2.68 -0.68
CA LYS A 64 -15.60 3.64 0.36
C LYS A 64 -14.16 4.17 0.18
N ASP A 65 -13.28 3.33 -0.37
CA ASP A 65 -11.94 3.72 -0.77
C ASP A 65 -11.94 4.04 -2.28
N ILE A 66 -11.86 5.33 -2.59
CA ILE A 66 -11.92 5.84 -3.96
C ILE A 66 -10.70 5.40 -4.78
N ASP A 67 -9.56 5.16 -4.13
CA ASP A 67 -8.37 4.69 -4.82
C ASP A 67 -8.59 3.30 -5.41
N ILE A 68 -9.26 2.41 -4.66
CA ILE A 68 -9.67 1.08 -5.14
C ILE A 68 -10.64 1.21 -6.31
N THR A 69 -11.61 2.12 -6.21
CA THR A 69 -12.60 2.37 -7.28
C THR A 69 -11.90 2.78 -8.59
N ILE A 70 -10.94 3.70 -8.51
CA ILE A 70 -10.19 4.17 -9.68
C ILE A 70 -9.33 3.06 -10.27
N ASP A 71 -8.67 2.25 -9.43
CA ASP A 71 -7.90 1.10 -9.89
C ASP A 71 -8.78 0.07 -10.62
N ILE A 72 -9.98 -0.21 -10.09
CA ILE A 72 -10.97 -1.08 -10.72
C ILE A 72 -11.41 -0.50 -12.07
N ALA A 73 -11.76 0.78 -12.14
CA ALA A 73 -12.16 1.41 -13.39
C ALA A 73 -11.05 1.37 -14.44
N ARG A 74 -9.80 1.65 -14.04
CA ARG A 74 -8.63 1.60 -14.93
C ARG A 74 -8.38 0.21 -15.50
N ARG A 75 -8.49 -0.85 -14.69
CA ARG A 75 -8.31 -2.24 -15.19
C ARG A 75 -9.47 -2.68 -16.09
N THR A 76 -10.71 -2.32 -15.74
CA THR A 76 -11.90 -2.62 -16.55
C THR A 76 -11.85 -1.91 -17.91
N LEU A 77 -11.33 -0.68 -17.94
CA LEU A 77 -11.07 0.06 -19.18
C LEU A 77 -10.06 -0.66 -20.08
N LYS A 78 -9.02 -1.26 -19.49
CA LYS A 78 -8.01 -2.09 -20.19
C LYS A 78 -8.48 -3.50 -20.53
N GLY A 79 -9.67 -3.93 -20.08
CA GLY A 79 -10.17 -5.29 -20.28
C GLY A 79 -9.43 -6.36 -19.47
N LYS A 80 -8.68 -5.98 -18.43
CA LYS A 80 -8.01 -6.90 -17.51
C LYS A 80 -8.87 -7.07 -16.25
N GLU A 81 -9.73 -8.07 -16.25
CA GLU A 81 -10.63 -8.31 -15.11
C GLU A 81 -9.96 -9.11 -13.99
N VAL A 82 -9.15 -10.11 -14.37
CA VAL A 82 -8.39 -10.99 -13.47
C VAL A 82 -6.98 -11.15 -14.04
N PHE A 83 -5.97 -11.09 -13.16
CA PHE A 83 -4.58 -11.34 -13.53
C PHE A 83 -4.23 -12.82 -13.30
N ASN A 84 -3.38 -13.40 -14.15
CA ASN A 84 -2.93 -14.78 -13.91
C ASN A 84 -2.06 -14.82 -12.64
N LYS A 85 -1.15 -13.84 -12.50
CA LYS A 85 -0.23 -13.74 -11.37
C LYS A 85 -0.09 -12.32 -10.87
N LEU A 86 -0.36 -12.12 -9.58
CA LEU A 86 -0.08 -10.90 -8.84
C LEU A 86 1.12 -11.10 -7.91
N ILE A 87 2.11 -10.25 -8.05
CA ILE A 87 3.28 -10.22 -7.16
C ILE A 87 3.29 -8.90 -6.40
N ILE A 88 3.36 -8.97 -5.08
CA ILE A 88 3.48 -7.81 -4.21
C ILE A 88 4.89 -7.83 -3.61
N GLY A 89 5.78 -6.97 -4.10
CA GLY A 89 7.11 -6.77 -3.55
C GLY A 89 7.10 -5.76 -2.41
N ILE A 90 7.83 -6.06 -1.35
CA ILE A 90 7.90 -5.23 -0.15
C ILE A 90 9.35 -5.09 0.28
N ASP A 91 9.85 -3.86 0.26
CA ASP A 91 11.13 -3.51 0.86
C ASP A 91 10.96 -3.22 2.35
N PRO A 92 11.53 -4.04 3.26
CA PRO A 92 11.36 -3.85 4.69
C PRO A 92 12.10 -2.62 5.21
N GLY A 93 11.45 -1.89 6.10
CA GLY A 93 12.06 -0.78 6.81
C GLY A 93 11.06 -0.09 7.73
N LYS A 94 11.45 1.06 8.27
CA LYS A 94 10.57 1.89 9.11
C LYS A 94 9.34 2.36 8.33
N ARG A 95 9.54 2.71 7.07
CA ARG A 95 8.50 3.08 6.10
C ARG A 95 8.63 2.17 4.87
N PRO A 96 8.04 0.96 4.90
CA PRO A 96 8.26 -0.03 3.86
C PRO A 96 7.87 0.48 2.47
N GLY A 97 8.72 0.20 1.47
CA GLY A 97 8.32 0.35 0.07
C GLY A 97 7.41 -0.81 -0.36
N LEU A 98 6.44 -0.54 -1.23
CA LEU A 98 5.53 -1.55 -1.76
C LEU A 98 5.35 -1.37 -3.26
N ALA A 99 5.44 -2.46 -4.01
CA ALA A 99 5.18 -2.51 -5.44
C ALA A 99 4.21 -3.65 -5.76
N VAL A 100 3.21 -3.38 -6.59
CA VAL A 100 2.23 -4.36 -7.06
C VAL A 100 2.43 -4.58 -8.55
N ILE A 101 2.76 -5.81 -8.93
CA ILE A 101 3.00 -6.22 -10.32
C ILE A 101 1.99 -7.29 -10.70
N GLY A 102 1.24 -7.07 -11.78
CA GLY A 102 0.31 -8.06 -12.35
C GLY A 102 0.73 -8.44 -13.76
N ASP A 103 0.95 -9.73 -14.00
CA ASP A 103 1.39 -10.28 -15.30
C ASP A 103 2.59 -9.54 -15.93
N GLY A 104 3.53 -9.09 -15.08
CA GLY A 104 4.74 -8.38 -15.48
C GLY A 104 4.60 -6.86 -15.61
N GLU A 105 3.40 -6.29 -15.47
CA GLU A 105 3.17 -4.85 -15.48
C GLU A 105 3.11 -4.28 -14.06
N ILE A 106 3.81 -3.16 -13.82
CA ILE A 106 3.68 -2.41 -12.55
C ILE A 106 2.31 -1.74 -12.53
N LEU A 107 1.47 -2.14 -11.58
CA LEU A 107 0.12 -1.64 -11.41
C LEU A 107 0.07 -0.44 -10.46
N SER A 108 0.80 -0.54 -9.35
CA SER A 108 0.82 0.45 -8.27
C SER A 108 2.11 0.37 -7.46
N THR A 109 2.52 1.51 -6.92
CA THR A 109 3.65 1.64 -6.00
C THR A 109 3.29 2.57 -4.85
N ALA A 110 3.76 2.29 -3.64
CA ALA A 110 3.49 3.12 -2.48
C ALA A 110 4.62 3.03 -1.45
N GLN A 111 4.80 4.10 -0.66
CA GLN A 111 5.55 4.05 0.58
C GLN A 111 4.57 3.94 1.75
N VAL A 112 4.70 2.87 2.53
CA VAL A 112 3.83 2.56 3.67
C VAL A 112 4.39 3.22 4.94
N SER A 113 3.52 3.70 5.82
CA SER A 113 3.93 4.45 7.01
C SER A 113 4.60 3.60 8.11
N SER A 114 4.30 2.29 8.17
CA SER A 114 4.91 1.35 9.11
C SER A 114 4.79 -0.12 8.66
N PRO A 115 5.59 -1.04 9.22
CA PRO A 115 5.45 -2.49 9.01
C PRO A 115 4.04 -3.06 9.25
N GLU A 116 3.34 -2.58 10.26
CA GLU A 116 2.01 -3.06 10.64
C GLU A 116 0.93 -2.65 9.63
N LYS A 117 1.14 -1.51 8.96
CA LYS A 117 0.24 -0.99 7.93
C LYS A 117 0.41 -1.67 6.57
N VAL A 118 1.45 -2.49 6.39
CA VAL A 118 1.64 -3.26 5.15
C VAL A 118 0.47 -4.22 4.90
N LYS A 119 -0.10 -4.83 5.95
CA LYS A 119 -1.28 -5.70 5.80
C LYS A 119 -2.46 -4.99 5.14
N GLU A 120 -2.70 -3.73 5.51
CA GLU A 120 -3.77 -2.90 4.95
C GLU A 120 -3.49 -2.58 3.48
N ALA A 121 -2.25 -2.19 3.15
CA ALA A 121 -1.85 -1.91 1.77
C ALA A 121 -1.93 -3.16 0.87
N VAL A 122 -1.48 -4.32 1.35
CA VAL A 122 -1.62 -5.61 0.67
C VAL A 122 -3.09 -5.97 0.46
N GLY A 123 -3.93 -5.80 1.47
CA GLY A 123 -5.37 -6.04 1.37
C GLY A 123 -6.04 -5.17 0.30
N ARG A 124 -5.66 -3.89 0.23
CA ARG A 124 -6.12 -2.99 -0.84
C ARG A 124 -5.66 -3.45 -2.22
N ALA A 125 -4.39 -3.82 -2.37
CA ALA A 125 -3.86 -4.33 -3.65
C ALA A 125 -4.61 -5.56 -4.16
N ILE A 126 -4.88 -6.55 -3.29
CA ILE A 126 -5.62 -7.77 -3.65
C ILE A 126 -7.06 -7.45 -4.04
N LYS A 127 -7.70 -6.50 -3.35
CA LYS A 127 -9.06 -6.06 -3.70
C LYS A 127 -9.10 -5.33 -5.04
N SER A 128 -8.12 -4.45 -5.30
CA SER A 128 -8.01 -3.70 -6.54
C SER A 128 -7.70 -4.59 -7.74
N TYR A 129 -6.87 -5.61 -7.55
CA TYR A 129 -6.33 -6.46 -8.62
C TYR A 129 -6.54 -7.95 -8.31
N PRO A 130 -7.74 -8.48 -8.57
CA PRO A 130 -8.02 -9.91 -8.43
C PRO A 130 -7.07 -10.75 -9.28
N SER A 131 -6.62 -11.90 -8.76
CA SER A 131 -5.72 -12.80 -9.47
C SER A 131 -5.89 -14.26 -9.07
N ASP A 132 -5.50 -15.17 -9.97
CA ASP A 132 -5.51 -16.61 -9.72
C ASP A 132 -4.39 -17.04 -8.76
N GLU A 133 -3.19 -16.48 -8.94
CA GLU A 133 -2.05 -16.67 -8.03
C GLU A 133 -1.59 -15.32 -7.46
N THR A 134 -1.56 -15.21 -6.13
CA THR A 134 -0.93 -14.06 -5.44
C THR A 134 0.28 -14.51 -4.63
N VAL A 135 1.42 -13.85 -4.85
CA VAL A 135 2.67 -14.07 -4.10
C VAL A 135 3.15 -12.77 -3.50
N ILE A 136 3.49 -12.80 -2.21
CA ILE A 136 4.13 -11.68 -1.52
C ILE A 136 5.62 -11.95 -1.44
N ARG A 137 6.45 -11.02 -1.90
CA ARG A 137 7.91 -11.08 -1.81
C ARG A 137 8.41 -9.99 -0.87
N ILE A 138 9.23 -10.36 0.11
CA ILE A 138 9.73 -9.43 1.12
C ILE A 138 11.25 -9.48 1.10
N GLY A 139 11.87 -8.31 1.13
CA GLY A 139 13.32 -8.18 1.17
C GLY A 139 13.98 -8.83 2.38
N HIS A 140 15.23 -9.25 2.22
CA HIS A 140 16.00 -9.89 3.29
C HIS A 140 16.63 -8.88 4.27
N GLY A 141 17.02 -7.69 3.79
CA GLY A 141 18.03 -6.82 4.40
C GLY A 141 17.74 -6.31 5.82
N ASP A 142 16.49 -5.98 6.14
CA ASP A 142 16.10 -5.49 7.46
C ASP A 142 15.31 -6.56 8.24
N THR A 143 16.02 -7.39 9.00
CA THR A 143 15.42 -8.54 9.70
C THR A 143 14.34 -8.13 10.72
N THR A 144 14.49 -7.02 11.42
CA THR A 144 13.52 -6.57 12.43
C THR A 144 12.21 -6.17 11.76
N HIS A 145 12.27 -5.29 10.76
CA HIS A 145 11.08 -4.81 10.07
C HIS A 145 10.48 -5.92 9.18
N ARG A 146 11.30 -6.71 8.48
CA ARG A 146 10.86 -7.89 7.73
C ARG A 146 10.04 -8.84 8.59
N ASN A 147 10.55 -9.21 9.76
CA ASN A 147 9.84 -10.16 10.64
C ASN A 147 8.53 -9.54 11.17
N ARG A 148 8.48 -8.23 11.43
CA ARG A 148 7.23 -7.52 11.77
C ARG A 148 6.22 -7.56 10.63
N ILE A 149 6.66 -7.34 9.39
CA ILE A 149 5.82 -7.42 8.19
C ILE A 149 5.29 -8.85 8.00
N ILE A 150 6.15 -9.87 8.04
CA ILE A 150 5.72 -11.28 7.92
C ILE A 150 4.67 -11.62 8.98
N ASN A 151 4.91 -11.22 10.24
CA ASN A 151 3.97 -11.47 11.33
C ASN A 151 2.64 -10.71 11.15
N SER A 152 2.64 -9.51 10.55
CA SER A 152 1.41 -8.76 10.27
C SER A 152 0.58 -9.40 9.15
N LEU A 153 1.26 -10.02 8.17
CA LEU A 153 0.66 -10.70 7.02
C LEU A 153 0.25 -12.15 7.31
N SER A 154 0.72 -12.76 8.40
CA SER A 154 0.52 -14.20 8.69
C SER A 154 -0.95 -14.64 8.70
N LYS A 155 -1.89 -13.73 8.92
CA LYS A 155 -3.35 -14.00 8.91
C LYS A 155 -3.95 -14.10 7.51
N LEU A 156 -3.28 -13.60 6.48
CA LEU A 156 -3.79 -13.58 5.10
C LEU A 156 -3.69 -14.95 4.40
N LYS A 157 -2.94 -15.90 4.96
CA LYS A 157 -2.73 -17.25 4.38
C LYS A 157 -2.24 -17.22 2.92
N LEU A 158 -1.47 -16.20 2.55
CA LEU A 158 -0.86 -16.07 1.22
C LEU A 158 0.56 -16.64 1.23
N LYS A 159 1.04 -17.03 0.05
CA LYS A 159 2.44 -17.43 -0.13
C LYS A 159 3.34 -16.20 0.09
N ILE A 160 4.26 -16.32 1.03
CA ILE A 160 5.26 -15.29 1.34
C ILE A 160 6.65 -15.86 1.02
N GLU A 161 7.42 -15.14 0.21
CA GLU A 161 8.80 -15.46 -0.12
C GLU A 161 9.73 -14.37 0.44
N ILE A 162 10.88 -14.77 0.97
CA ILE A 162 11.96 -13.86 1.35
C ILE A 162 12.96 -13.83 0.19
N SER A 163 13.12 -12.67 -0.42
CA SER A 163 14.03 -12.45 -1.54
C SER A 163 15.35 -11.87 -1.05
N ASP A 164 16.48 -12.40 -1.54
CA ASP A 164 17.81 -11.89 -1.20
C ASP A 164 18.22 -10.78 -2.18
N GLU A 165 18.45 -9.60 -1.63
CA GLU A 165 18.82 -8.38 -2.36
C GLU A 165 20.28 -8.00 -2.17
N THR A 166 21.16 -8.98 -1.88
CA THR A 166 22.60 -8.71 -1.87
C THR A 166 23.03 -8.03 -3.18
N ARG A 167 23.26 -6.70 -3.09
CA ARG A 167 23.49 -5.69 -4.17
C ARG A 167 22.15 -5.09 -4.65
N THR A 168 21.83 -3.82 -4.37
CA THR A 168 22.57 -2.60 -4.73
C THR A 168 21.95 -1.38 -4.01
N THR A 169 22.72 -0.59 -3.25
CA THR A 169 22.25 0.73 -2.79
C THR A 169 22.27 1.70 -3.98
N ARG A 170 21.11 1.99 -4.56
CA ARG A 170 20.99 3.01 -5.61
C ARG A 170 20.64 4.35 -4.99
N ILE A 171 21.22 5.42 -5.52
CA ILE A 171 20.84 6.80 -5.20
C ILE A 171 19.61 7.10 -6.06
N SER A 172 18.43 7.05 -5.46
CA SER A 172 17.13 7.35 -6.06
C SER A 172 16.37 8.32 -5.14
N GLU A 173 15.42 9.07 -5.69
CA GLU A 173 14.48 9.88 -4.89
C GLU A 173 13.52 9.00 -4.08
N THR A 174 13.22 7.79 -4.56
CA THR A 174 12.34 6.81 -3.93
C THR A 174 12.98 5.42 -3.84
N PRO A 175 14.10 5.28 -3.12
CA PRO A 175 14.90 4.05 -3.13
C PRO A 175 14.13 2.84 -2.60
N ASP A 176 13.26 3.04 -1.60
CA ASP A 176 12.45 1.95 -1.04
C ASP A 176 11.43 1.39 -2.05
N ILE A 177 10.90 2.25 -2.94
CA ILE A 177 9.95 1.83 -3.99
C ILE A 177 10.69 1.05 -5.06
N ASP A 178 11.86 1.52 -5.48
CA ASP A 178 12.69 0.85 -6.48
C ASP A 178 13.14 -0.54 -5.98
N ALA A 179 13.54 -0.61 -4.70
CA ALA A 179 13.85 -1.88 -4.05
C ALA A 179 12.64 -2.81 -4.02
N ALA A 180 11.44 -2.30 -3.68
CA ALA A 180 10.21 -3.09 -3.71
C ALA A 180 9.90 -3.67 -5.10
N ILE A 181 10.19 -2.95 -6.17
CA ILE A 181 10.06 -3.46 -7.55
C ILE A 181 11.09 -4.57 -7.80
N GLU A 182 12.36 -4.38 -7.45
CA GLU A 182 13.39 -5.40 -7.62
C GLU A 182 13.07 -6.70 -6.84
N ILE A 183 12.57 -6.55 -5.61
CA ILE A 183 12.10 -7.64 -4.76
C ILE A 183 10.93 -8.37 -5.41
N ALA A 184 9.98 -7.64 -5.99
CA ALA A 184 8.86 -8.23 -6.70
C ALA A 184 9.33 -9.08 -7.90
N LEU A 185 10.45 -8.74 -8.53
CA LEU A 185 10.95 -9.46 -9.71
C LEU A 185 11.81 -10.69 -9.35
N LYS A 186 12.49 -10.69 -8.22
CA LYS A 186 13.37 -11.80 -7.78
C LYS A 186 12.63 -12.82 -6.92
N SER A 187 12.55 -14.08 -7.37
CA SER A 187 12.01 -15.18 -6.57
C SER A 187 12.78 -15.38 -5.27
N GLY A 188 12.06 -15.74 -4.20
CA GLY A 188 12.66 -15.96 -2.89
C GLY A 188 12.41 -17.35 -2.31
N VAL A 189 12.89 -17.54 -1.08
CA VAL A 189 12.63 -18.75 -0.28
C VAL A 189 11.34 -18.57 0.50
N GLU A 190 10.47 -19.57 0.48
CA GLU A 190 9.19 -19.51 1.20
C GLU A 190 9.38 -19.32 2.72
N ALA A 191 8.71 -18.32 3.28
CA ALA A 191 8.71 -18.04 4.71
C ALA A 191 7.64 -18.88 5.42
N LYS A 192 8.06 -19.73 6.37
CA LYS A 192 7.16 -20.60 7.15
C LYS A 192 7.15 -20.22 8.62
N GLY A 193 5.95 -20.01 9.17
CA GLY A 193 5.72 -19.79 10.60
C GLY A 193 5.89 -18.32 11.05
N LYS A 194 5.92 -18.13 12.37
CA LYS A 194 6.14 -16.82 12.99
C LYS A 194 7.63 -16.57 13.20
N PHE A 195 8.05 -15.35 12.93
CA PHE A 195 9.45 -14.96 13.08
C PHE A 195 9.64 -14.14 14.36
N LYS A 196 10.69 -14.45 15.12
CA LYS A 196 11.02 -13.68 16.32
C LYS A 196 11.58 -12.31 15.93
N VAL A 197 10.96 -11.26 16.43
CA VAL A 197 11.44 -9.88 16.25
C VAL A 197 12.48 -9.59 17.33
N LYS A 198 13.75 -9.45 16.93
CA LYS A 198 14.86 -9.14 17.83
C LYS A 198 15.63 -7.91 17.30
N PRO A 199 15.29 -6.71 17.78
CA PRO A 199 16.05 -5.51 17.47
C PRO A 199 17.50 -5.61 17.96
N THR A 200 18.42 -5.15 17.14
CA THR A 200 19.84 -4.98 17.43
C THR A 200 20.07 -3.80 18.38
N GLN A 201 21.24 -3.76 19.03
CA GLN A 201 21.61 -2.60 19.85
C GLN A 201 21.72 -1.31 19.02
N GLY A 202 22.13 -1.41 17.76
CA GLY A 202 22.21 -0.27 16.84
C GLY A 202 20.83 0.36 16.58
N GLU A 203 19.83 -0.47 16.29
CA GLU A 203 18.44 -0.01 16.08
C GLU A 203 17.86 0.67 17.33
N LEU A 204 18.10 0.10 18.52
CA LEU A 204 17.65 0.71 19.77
C LEU A 204 18.29 2.08 20.00
N ARG A 205 19.61 2.19 19.77
CA ARG A 205 20.33 3.46 19.88
C ARG A 205 19.82 4.50 18.88
N ASP A 206 19.53 4.09 17.65
CA ASP A 206 18.97 4.99 16.65
C ASP A 206 17.58 5.49 17.04
N ILE A 207 16.72 4.62 17.60
CA ILE A 207 15.40 5.01 18.12
C ILE A 207 15.55 6.03 19.26
N GLN A 208 16.45 5.80 20.21
CA GLN A 208 16.71 6.76 21.29
C GLN A 208 17.23 8.09 20.74
N ARG A 209 18.18 8.06 19.80
CA ARG A 209 18.69 9.27 19.12
C ARG A 209 17.55 10.05 18.45
N ARG A 210 16.66 9.36 17.73
CA ARG A 210 15.49 9.97 17.09
C ARG A 210 14.51 10.58 18.09
N SER A 211 14.26 9.90 19.21
CA SER A 211 13.41 10.45 20.28
C SER A 211 13.94 11.80 20.79
N ARG A 212 15.27 11.92 20.92
CA ARG A 212 15.93 13.18 21.28
C ARG A 212 15.77 14.25 20.19
N ILE A 213 15.91 13.89 18.91
CA ILE A 213 15.75 14.85 17.81
C ILE A 213 14.31 15.37 17.72
N GLU A 214 13.32 14.47 17.77
CA GLU A 214 11.91 14.81 17.62
C GLU A 214 11.36 15.62 18.80
N SER A 215 11.88 15.36 20.01
CA SER A 215 11.62 16.18 21.19
C SER A 215 12.42 17.49 21.22
N ARG A 216 13.21 17.80 20.18
CA ARG A 216 14.12 18.96 20.12
C ARG A 216 15.11 19.02 21.30
N GLY A 217 15.65 17.86 21.66
CA GLY A 217 16.67 17.69 22.70
C GLY A 217 16.12 17.42 24.10
N ARG A 218 14.80 17.52 24.32
CA ARG A 218 14.18 17.51 25.66
C ARG A 218 14.08 16.13 26.28
N VAL A 219 13.83 15.10 25.49
CA VAL A 219 13.52 13.75 26.00
C VAL A 219 14.28 12.70 25.21
N THR A 220 14.98 11.82 25.91
CA THR A 220 15.49 10.57 25.35
C THR A 220 14.74 9.42 26.01
N ILE A 221 14.04 8.61 25.22
CA ILE A 221 13.27 7.49 25.78
C ILE A 221 14.19 6.40 26.34
N SER A 222 13.69 5.64 27.30
CA SER A 222 14.43 4.54 27.91
C SER A 222 14.73 3.43 26.89
N LYS A 223 15.71 2.56 27.21
CA LYS A 223 16.04 1.40 26.37
C LYS A 223 14.85 0.44 26.21
N ASP A 224 14.06 0.29 27.27
CA ASP A 224 12.86 -0.55 27.25
C ASP A 224 11.74 0.05 26.39
N GLU A 225 11.55 1.36 26.43
CA GLU A 225 10.63 2.05 25.51
C GLU A 225 11.11 1.96 24.06
N ALA A 226 12.42 2.14 23.82
CA ALA A 226 13.00 1.96 22.50
C ALA A 226 12.79 0.52 21.98
N LYS A 227 12.87 -0.48 22.86
CA LYS A 227 12.59 -1.88 22.51
C LYS A 227 11.13 -2.08 22.10
N LYS A 228 10.19 -1.50 22.84
CA LYS A 228 8.75 -1.53 22.50
C LYS A 228 8.46 -0.85 21.17
N VAL A 229 9.15 0.26 20.87
CA VAL A 229 9.04 0.93 19.57
C VAL A 229 9.61 0.06 18.44
N ALA A 230 10.78 -0.55 18.67
CA ALA A 230 11.43 -1.41 17.70
C ALA A 230 10.62 -2.68 17.39
N THR A 231 9.91 -3.24 18.38
CA THR A 231 9.03 -4.41 18.20
C THR A 231 7.65 -4.07 17.66
N GLY A 232 7.30 -2.78 17.54
CA GLY A 232 6.00 -2.33 17.05
C GLY A 232 4.89 -2.31 18.12
N GLU A 233 5.24 -2.47 19.39
CA GLU A 233 4.30 -2.35 20.51
C GLU A 233 3.89 -0.90 20.81
N LEU A 234 4.75 0.05 20.44
CA LEU A 234 4.50 1.50 20.57
C LEU A 234 4.98 2.23 19.32
N THR A 235 4.34 3.34 19.00
CA THR A 235 4.91 4.35 18.12
C THR A 235 5.94 5.21 18.86
N LEU A 236 6.84 5.85 18.11
CA LEU A 236 7.81 6.78 18.71
C LEU A 236 7.11 7.96 19.39
N GLU A 237 6.03 8.45 18.80
CA GLU A 237 5.21 9.54 19.33
C GLU A 237 4.55 9.15 20.68
N GLU A 238 3.97 7.95 20.77
CA GLU A 238 3.41 7.43 22.02
C GLU A 238 4.47 7.26 23.10
N ALA A 239 5.66 6.77 22.74
CA ALA A 239 6.78 6.65 23.67
C ALA A 239 7.24 8.02 24.19
N LEU A 240 7.31 9.04 23.32
CA LEU A 240 7.64 10.41 23.70
C LEU A 240 6.60 11.00 24.67
N LYS A 241 5.31 10.88 24.33
CA LYS A 241 4.21 11.34 25.21
C LYS A 241 4.26 10.69 26.59
N ARG A 242 4.63 9.40 26.68
CA ARG A 242 4.78 8.70 27.95
C ARG A 242 6.00 9.18 28.74
N ALA A 243 7.11 9.42 28.07
CA ALA A 243 8.33 9.89 28.70
C ALA A 243 8.22 11.35 29.19
N GLU A 244 7.54 12.23 28.45
CA GLU A 244 7.25 13.60 28.88
C GLU A 244 6.38 13.63 30.15
N LYS A 245 5.34 12.79 30.23
CA LYS A 245 4.48 12.68 31.42
C LYS A 245 5.19 12.16 32.67
N LYS A 246 6.30 11.43 32.53
CA LYS A 246 7.10 10.94 33.66
C LYS A 246 8.08 11.99 34.17
N ASN A 247 8.42 12.98 33.34
CA ASN A 247 9.39 14.03 33.63
C ASN A 247 8.71 15.37 34.00
N ALA A 248 7.39 15.44 33.92
CA ALA A 248 6.56 16.56 34.39
C ALA A 248 6.11 16.29 35.84
#